data_AF-A0A0G1AYH8-F1
#
_entry.id   AF-A0A0G1AYH8-F1
#
_cell.length_a   1.000
_cell.length_b   1.000
_cell.length_c   1.000
_cell.angle_alpha   90.00
_cell.angle_beta   90.00
_cell.angle_gamma   90.00
#
_symmetry.space_group_name_H-M   'P 1'
#
loop_
_entity.id
_entity.type
_entity.pdbx_description
1 polymer ?
#
loop_
_entity_poly.entity_id
_entity_poly.type
_entity_poly.pdbx_seq_one_letter_code
_entity_poly.pdbx_strand_id
1 'polypeptide(L)'
;MVSIDDFKKIEMKIGKIISVERVPDTDKLLKLRVDFGLKPSASETEGFSPETSPELQPTVSEGSLEERDIRQVISGIAEFFEDPQVLVNISCPFVTNLEPRKIRGLVSEAMIVAAHSKEGVFSILEPTQGEISLGTKLN
;
A
#
# COMPACT_ATOMS: atom_id res chain seq x y z
N MET A 1 -3.41 25.23 -11.81
CA MET A 1 -2.11 24.92 -11.18
C MET A 1 -2.41 24.41 -9.78
N VAL A 2 -1.87 23.26 -9.39
CA VAL A 2 -2.06 22.68 -8.05
C VAL A 2 -0.97 23.25 -7.14
N SER A 3 -1.32 23.62 -5.90
CA SER A 3 -0.33 24.13 -4.95
C SER A 3 0.46 22.99 -4.29
N ILE A 4 1.62 23.29 -3.72
CA ILE A 4 2.37 22.30 -2.93
C ILE A 4 1.57 21.81 -1.72
N ASP A 5 0.75 22.69 -1.12
CA ASP A 5 -0.09 22.32 0.01
C ASP A 5 -1.25 21.41 -0.40
N ASP A 6 -1.73 21.51 -1.64
CA ASP A 6 -2.66 20.53 -2.19
C ASP A 6 -2.00 19.17 -2.45
N PHE A 7 -0.75 19.16 -2.92
CA PHE A 7 0.01 17.91 -3.09
C PHE A 7 0.28 17.21 -1.76
N LYS A 8 0.63 17.95 -0.70
CA LYS A 8 0.82 17.42 0.66
C LYS A 8 -0.41 16.74 1.24
N LYS A 9 -1.62 17.08 0.77
CA LYS A 9 -2.87 16.42 1.19
C LYS A 9 -3.00 15.02 0.60
N ILE A 10 -2.25 14.66 -0.45
CA ILE A 10 -2.27 13.32 -1.00
C ILE A 10 -1.26 12.46 -0.24
N GLU A 11 -1.72 11.34 0.29
CA GLU A 11 -0.85 10.37 0.94
C GLU A 11 -0.55 9.24 -0.03
N MET A 12 0.72 9.13 -0.40
CA MET A 12 1.24 8.03 -1.19
C MET A 12 2.16 7.18 -0.33
N LYS A 13 2.03 5.86 -0.42
CA LYS A 13 2.87 4.89 0.30
C LYS A 13 3.37 3.79 -0.64
N ILE A 14 4.54 3.23 -0.33
CA ILE A 14 4.99 1.97 -0.95
C ILE A 14 4.15 0.83 -0.37
N GLY A 15 3.53 0.05 -1.25
CA GLY A 15 2.82 -1.17 -0.90
C GLY A 15 3.33 -2.34 -1.72
N LYS A 16 3.27 -3.55 -1.15
CA LYS A 16 3.63 -4.79 -1.84
C LYS A 16 2.38 -5.57 -2.21
N ILE A 17 2.28 -5.97 -3.46
CA ILE A 17 1.17 -6.79 -3.92
C ILE A 17 1.39 -8.22 -3.42
N ILE A 18 0.48 -8.72 -2.58
CA ILE A 18 0.56 -10.06 -1.99
C ILE A 18 -0.32 -11.08 -2.70
N SER A 19 -1.39 -10.63 -3.36
CA SER A 19 -2.20 -11.50 -4.22
C SER A 19 -2.91 -10.70 -5.31
N VAL A 20 -3.17 -11.38 -6.43
CA VAL A 20 -3.86 -10.82 -7.59
C VAL A 20 -4.88 -11.81 -8.12
N GLU A 21 -6.09 -11.32 -8.34
CA GLU A 21 -7.20 -12.08 -8.92
C GLU A 21 -7.86 -11.26 -10.04
N ARG A 22 -8.35 -11.92 -11.09
CA ARG A 22 -9.23 -11.26 -12.07
C ARG A 22 -10.62 -11.08 -11.44
N VAL A 23 -11.21 -9.90 -11.63
CA VAL A 23 -12.57 -9.64 -11.15
C VAL A 23 -13.57 -10.38 -12.04
N PRO A 24 -14.56 -11.10 -11.49
CA PRO A 24 -15.61 -11.72 -12.30
C PRO A 24 -16.38 -10.66 -13.10
N ASP A 25 -16.96 -11.07 -14.23
CA ASP A 25 -17.77 -10.21 -15.11
C ASP A 25 -16.98 -9.08 -15.82
N THR A 26 -15.64 -9.15 -15.83
CA THR A 26 -14.80 -8.21 -16.60
C THR A 26 -13.37 -8.67 -16.86
N ASP A 27 -12.89 -8.43 -18.07
CA ASP A 27 -11.50 -8.73 -18.46
C ASP A 27 -10.53 -7.57 -18.22
N LYS A 28 -11.02 -6.43 -17.68
CA LYS A 28 -10.23 -5.20 -17.52
C LYS A 28 -9.76 -4.94 -16.11
N LEU A 29 -10.41 -5.56 -15.10
CA LEU A 29 -10.14 -5.26 -13.70
C LEU A 29 -9.36 -6.39 -13.03
N LEU A 30 -8.34 -6.00 -12.27
CA LEU A 30 -7.67 -6.85 -11.29
C LEU A 30 -8.08 -6.43 -9.88
N LYS A 31 -8.29 -7.43 -9.02
CA LYS A 31 -8.41 -7.30 -7.57
C LYS A 31 -7.05 -7.63 -6.97
N LEU A 32 -6.40 -6.62 -6.41
CA LEU A 32 -5.12 -6.74 -5.73
C LEU A 32 -5.36 -6.76 -4.22
N ARG A 33 -4.63 -7.61 -3.50
CA ARG A 33 -4.37 -7.45 -2.07
C ARG A 33 -3.00 -6.83 -1.90
N VAL A 34 -2.95 -5.71 -1.21
CA VAL A 34 -1.72 -4.92 -1.06
C VAL A 34 -1.40 -4.78 0.42
N ASP A 35 -0.15 -5.04 0.75
CA ASP A 35 0.41 -4.92 2.08
C ASP A 35 1.20 -3.62 2.22
N PHE A 36 0.76 -2.77 3.15
CA PHE A 36 1.40 -1.50 3.50
C PHE A 36 2.22 -1.62 4.79
N GLY A 37 2.56 -2.82 5.24
CA GLY A 37 3.42 -3.06 6.39
C GLY A 37 2.64 -3.06 7.71
N LEU A 38 3.35 -2.77 8.80
CA LEU A 38 2.79 -2.77 10.14
C LEU A 38 1.90 -1.55 10.35
N LYS A 39 0.69 -1.76 10.89
CA LYS A 39 -0.08 -0.65 11.44
C LYS A 39 0.69 -0.11 12.64
N PRO A 40 0.86 1.22 12.77
CA PRO A 40 1.37 1.76 14.02
C PRO A 40 0.41 1.33 15.12
N SER A 41 0.89 0.54 16.08
CA SER A 41 0.12 0.24 17.28
C SER A 41 -0.22 1.56 17.94
N ALA A 42 -1.41 1.69 18.51
CA ALA A 42 -1.91 2.93 19.11
C ALA A 42 -1.15 3.38 20.38
N SER A 43 0.14 3.04 20.52
CA SER A 43 1.00 3.28 21.67
C SER A 43 2.12 4.31 21.43
N GLU A 44 2.28 4.86 20.22
CA GLU A 44 3.37 5.81 19.91
C GLU A 44 2.91 7.26 19.71
N THR A 45 1.72 7.61 20.21
CA THR A 45 1.27 9.02 20.24
C THR A 45 0.84 9.42 21.64
N GLU A 46 1.66 9.20 22.68
CA GLU A 46 1.58 9.99 23.91
C GLU A 46 2.98 10.19 24.53
N GLY A 47 3.35 11.45 24.73
CA GLY A 47 4.21 11.88 25.84
C GLY A 47 5.71 11.55 25.78
N PHE A 48 6.47 12.41 25.09
CA PHE A 48 7.85 12.67 25.50
C PHE A 48 7.81 13.37 26.87
N SER A 49 8.17 12.66 27.95
CA SER A 49 8.65 13.23 29.22
C SER A 49 9.42 12.17 30.03
N PRO A 50 10.38 12.59 30.88
CA PRO A 50 11.66 11.90 31.02
C PRO A 50 11.76 10.97 32.26
N GLU A 51 12.76 10.09 32.19
CA GLU A 51 13.56 9.55 33.31
C GLU A 51 12.87 8.70 34.40
N THR A 52 13.18 7.39 34.43
CA THR A 52 13.95 6.71 35.50
C THR A 52 14.17 5.22 35.12
N SER A 53 15.42 4.74 35.13
CA SER A 53 15.84 3.34 34.97
C SER A 53 16.25 2.73 36.34
N PRO A 54 16.46 1.41 36.51
CA PRO A 54 15.76 0.25 35.94
C PRO A 54 15.45 -0.82 37.03
N GLU A 55 14.39 -1.63 36.85
CA GLU A 55 14.28 -2.93 37.53
C GLU A 55 13.97 -4.03 36.51
N LEU A 56 14.87 -5.02 36.46
CA LEU A 56 14.81 -6.19 35.58
C LEU A 56 13.72 -7.15 36.06
N GLN A 57 12.68 -7.32 35.25
CA GLN A 57 11.84 -8.52 35.25
C GLN A 57 12.02 -9.22 33.89
N PRO A 58 12.17 -10.56 33.84
CA PRO A 58 12.10 -11.28 32.58
C PRO A 58 10.62 -11.44 32.23
N THR A 59 10.01 -10.43 31.60
CA THR A 59 8.71 -10.61 30.96
C THR A 59 8.94 -11.35 29.66
N VAL A 60 8.57 -12.63 29.66
CA VAL A 60 8.26 -13.38 28.44
C VAL A 60 7.11 -12.67 27.73
N SER A 61 7.43 -11.76 26.81
CA SER A 61 6.43 -11.09 25.98
C SER A 61 6.06 -12.02 24.83
N GLU A 62 5.09 -12.89 25.09
CA GLU A 62 4.35 -13.65 24.07
C GLU A 62 3.93 -12.72 22.92
N GLY A 63 4.10 -13.22 21.70
CA GLY A 63 4.22 -12.42 20.48
C GLY A 63 3.10 -11.40 20.26
N SER A 64 3.52 -10.15 20.05
CA SER A 64 2.71 -9.15 19.39
C SER A 64 2.25 -9.72 18.04
N LEU A 65 0.96 -10.01 17.91
CA LEU A 65 0.33 -10.19 16.61
C LEU A 65 0.39 -8.83 15.91
N GLU A 66 1.47 -8.63 15.17
CA GLU A 66 1.71 -7.47 14.33
C GLU A 66 0.56 -7.30 13.32
N GLU A 67 -0.37 -6.38 13.61
CA GLU A 67 -1.51 -6.12 12.73
C GLU A 67 -1.01 -5.43 11.45
N ARG A 68 -1.12 -6.12 10.31
CA ARG A 68 -0.69 -5.58 9.00
C ARG A 68 -1.77 -4.71 8.38
N ASP A 69 -1.37 -3.63 7.69
CA ASP A 69 -2.25 -2.79 6.87
C ASP A 69 -2.43 -3.44 5.48
N ILE A 70 -3.32 -4.42 5.42
CA ILE A 70 -3.70 -5.08 4.17
C ILE A 70 -4.96 -4.43 3.60
N ARG A 71 -4.89 -3.93 2.36
CA ARG A 71 -6.01 -3.27 1.69
C ARG A 71 -6.35 -3.91 0.36
N GLN A 72 -7.61 -3.82 -0.02
CA GLN A 72 -8.08 -4.20 -1.35
C GLN A 72 -7.92 -3.04 -2.34
N VAL A 73 -7.31 -3.31 -3.49
CA VAL A 73 -7.16 -2.33 -4.58
C VAL A 73 -7.75 -2.92 -5.86
N ILE A 74 -8.67 -2.19 -6.47
CA ILE A 74 -9.27 -2.57 -7.75
C ILE A 74 -8.67 -1.68 -8.84
N SER A 75 -8.02 -2.28 -9.82
CA SER A 75 -7.32 -1.55 -10.87
C SER A 75 -7.67 -2.03 -12.27
N GLY A 76 -7.87 -1.08 -13.19
CA GLY A 76 -8.22 -1.33 -14.59
C GLY A 76 -7.03 -1.67 -15.47
N ILE A 77 -6.11 -2.52 -14.99
CA ILE A 77 -4.82 -2.80 -15.64
C ILE A 77 -4.71 -4.23 -16.18
N ALA A 78 -5.80 -5.01 -16.14
CA ALA A 78 -5.75 -6.43 -16.49
C ALA A 78 -5.32 -6.69 -17.93
N GLU A 79 -5.65 -5.78 -18.86
CA GLU A 79 -5.31 -5.90 -20.27
C GLU A 79 -3.81 -5.74 -20.56
N PHE A 80 -3.04 -5.16 -19.63
CA PHE A 80 -1.60 -4.97 -19.77
C PHE A 80 -0.78 -6.18 -19.31
N PHE A 81 -1.43 -7.21 -18.76
CA PHE A 81 -0.77 -8.40 -18.21
C PHE A 81 -1.42 -9.68 -18.75
N GLU A 82 -0.65 -10.47 -19.50
CA GLU A 82 -1.06 -11.83 -19.91
C GLU A 82 -1.26 -12.71 -18.66
N ASP A 83 -0.26 -12.72 -17.78
CA ASP A 83 -0.30 -13.36 -16.48
C ASP A 83 -0.29 -12.32 -15.35
N PRO A 84 -1.41 -12.12 -14.63
CA PRO A 84 -1.47 -11.21 -13.48
C PRO A 84 -0.58 -11.63 -12.31
N GLN A 85 -0.12 -12.88 -12.24
CA GLN A 85 0.73 -13.34 -11.14
C GLN A 85 2.11 -12.69 -11.14
N VAL A 86 2.56 -12.12 -12.27
CA VAL A 86 3.83 -11.37 -12.35
C VAL A 86 3.83 -10.13 -11.44
N LEU A 87 2.64 -9.64 -11.05
CA LEU A 87 2.48 -8.51 -10.13
C LEU A 87 2.70 -8.90 -8.67
N VAL A 88 2.62 -10.19 -8.32
CA VAL A 88 2.82 -10.64 -6.93
C VAL A 88 4.28 -10.40 -6.53
N ASN A 89 4.48 -9.93 -5.31
CA ASN A 89 5.73 -9.45 -4.74
C ASN A 89 6.30 -8.15 -5.32
N ILE A 90 5.62 -7.50 -6.27
CA ILE A 90 6.02 -6.17 -6.73
C ILE A 90 5.68 -5.13 -5.66
N SER A 91 6.67 -4.32 -5.31
CA SER A 91 6.52 -3.14 -4.45
C SER A 91 6.39 -1.88 -5.32
N CYS A 92 5.28 -1.17 -5.20
CA CYS A 92 5.01 0.01 -5.98
C CYS A 92 4.23 1.09 -5.20
N PRO A 93 4.15 2.33 -5.70
CA PRO A 93 3.40 3.40 -5.05
C PRO A 93 1.89 3.21 -5.16
N PHE A 94 1.21 3.49 -4.05
CA PHE A 94 -0.25 3.61 -4.00
C PHE A 94 -0.66 4.91 -3.31
N VAL A 95 -1.77 5.50 -3.74
CA VAL A 95 -2.45 6.56 -3.01
C VAL A 95 -3.38 5.93 -1.96
N THR A 96 -3.19 6.27 -0.69
CA THR A 96 -3.82 5.55 0.45
C THR A 96 -4.87 6.35 1.22
N ASN A 97 -5.09 7.63 0.90
CA ASN A 97 -6.04 8.49 1.61
C ASN A 97 -7.17 9.04 0.72
N LEU A 98 -7.42 8.41 -0.43
CA LEU A 98 -8.62 8.67 -1.21
C LEU A 98 -9.84 8.02 -0.55
N GLU A 99 -11.02 8.61 -0.76
CA GLU A 99 -12.27 7.97 -0.35
C GLU A 99 -12.42 6.60 -1.03
N PRO A 100 -12.76 5.54 -0.28
CA PRO A 100 -12.94 4.22 -0.87
C PRO A 100 -13.98 4.23 -1.99
N ARG A 101 -13.61 3.67 -3.14
CA ARG A 101 -14.47 3.68 -4.33
C ARG A 101 -15.04 2.31 -4.60
N LYS A 102 -16.37 2.22 -4.73
CA LYS A 102 -17.05 0.98 -5.18
C LYS A 102 -16.92 0.82 -6.70
N ILE A 103 -16.43 -0.34 -7.14
CA ILE A 103 -16.25 -0.72 -8.54
C ILE A 103 -16.77 -2.15 -8.68
N ARG A 104 -17.87 -2.35 -9.43
CA ARG A 104 -18.53 -3.66 -9.59
C ARG A 104 -18.79 -4.41 -8.27
N GLY A 105 -19.27 -3.69 -7.25
CA GLY A 105 -19.55 -4.28 -5.93
C GLY A 105 -18.33 -4.49 -5.03
N LEU A 106 -17.11 -4.35 -5.55
CA LEU A 106 -15.87 -4.39 -4.78
C LEU A 106 -15.47 -2.98 -4.32
N VAL A 107 -14.89 -2.86 -3.14
CA VAL A 107 -14.38 -1.58 -2.61
C VAL A 107 -12.87 -1.49 -2.89
N SER A 108 -12.44 -0.42 -3.56
CA SER A 108 -11.03 -0.07 -3.68
C SER A 108 -10.67 0.92 -2.58
N GLU A 109 -9.73 0.55 -1.72
CA GLU A 109 -9.31 1.29 -0.52
C GLU A 109 -8.00 2.06 -0.73
N ALA A 110 -7.35 1.85 -1.88
CA ALA A 110 -6.21 2.61 -2.36
C ALA A 110 -6.23 2.62 -3.89
N MET A 111 -5.31 3.38 -4.49
CA MET A 111 -5.14 3.48 -5.94
C MET A 111 -3.69 3.22 -6.31
N ILE A 112 -3.44 2.26 -7.20
CA ILE A 112 -2.10 2.00 -7.74
C ILE A 112 -1.66 3.14 -8.66
N VAL A 113 -0.38 3.48 -8.61
CA VAL A 113 0.22 4.50 -9.47
C VAL A 113 1.08 3.79 -10.51
N ALA A 114 0.78 4.02 -11.78
CA ALA A 114 1.46 3.40 -12.91
C ALA A 114 1.63 4.41 -14.05
N ALA A 115 2.62 4.16 -14.90
CA ALA A 115 2.83 4.93 -16.12
C ALA A 115 2.09 4.27 -17.29
N HIS A 116 1.40 5.08 -18.09
CA HIS A 116 0.80 4.65 -19.34
C HIS A 116 1.13 5.67 -20.44
N SER A 117 1.76 5.21 -21.52
CA SER A 117 2.11 6.03 -22.68
C SER A 117 0.97 6.03 -23.71
N LYS A 118 0.92 7.07 -24.56
CA LYS A 118 -0.02 7.12 -25.69
C LYS A 118 0.24 6.03 -26.73
N GLU A 119 1.41 5.42 -26.70
CA GLU A 119 1.82 4.31 -27.59
C GLU A 119 1.42 2.94 -27.02
N GLY A 120 0.68 2.91 -25.90
CA GLY A 120 0.18 1.69 -25.28
C GLY A 120 1.17 1.01 -24.33
N VAL A 121 2.29 1.66 -23.99
CA VAL A 121 3.25 1.12 -23.03
C VAL A 121 2.72 1.36 -21.61
N PHE A 122 2.49 0.28 -20.88
CA PHE A 122 2.13 0.31 -19.47
C PHE A 122 3.32 -0.15 -18.61
N SER A 123 3.58 0.54 -17.51
CA SER A 123 4.66 0.19 -16.59
C SER A 123 4.28 0.46 -15.14
N ILE A 124 4.61 -0.50 -14.27
CA ILE A 124 4.54 -0.33 -12.82
C ILE A 124 5.77 0.47 -12.37
N LEU A 125 5.57 1.38 -11.42
CA LEU A 125 6.66 2.16 -10.86
C LEU A 125 7.27 1.38 -9.69
N GLU A 126 8.52 0.94 -9.83
CA GLU A 126 9.26 0.26 -8.77
C GLU A 126 10.34 1.19 -8.19
N PRO A 127 10.62 1.13 -6.87
CA PRO A 127 11.78 1.78 -6.29
C PRO A 127 13.09 1.32 -6.94
N THR A 128 13.97 2.26 -7.26
CA THR A 128 15.23 1.97 -7.95
C THR A 128 16.37 1.60 -7.00
N GLN A 129 16.24 1.87 -5.70
CA GLN A 129 17.29 1.64 -4.70
C GLN A 129 16.77 0.76 -3.56
N GLY A 130 17.30 -0.45 -3.48
CA GLY A 130 17.13 -1.36 -2.34
C GLY A 130 15.67 -1.76 -2.04
N GLU A 131 15.49 -2.44 -0.92
CA GLU A 131 14.16 -2.78 -0.40
C GLU A 131 13.65 -1.64 0.49
N ILE A 132 12.60 -0.95 0.04
CA ILE A 132 11.93 0.08 0.83
C ILE A 132 10.90 -0.59 1.75
N SER A 133 10.92 -0.24 3.03
CA SER A 133 9.92 -0.72 4.00
C SER A 133 8.50 -0.44 3.54
N LEU A 134 7.62 -1.43 3.65
CA LEU A 134 6.21 -1.27 3.31
C LEU A 134 5.57 -0.20 4.19
N GLY A 135 4.71 0.62 3.59
CA GLY A 135 4.06 1.76 4.26
C GLY A 135 4.88 3.05 4.26
N THR A 136 6.13 3.02 3.78
CA THR A 136 6.96 4.23 3.63
C THR A 136 6.22 5.28 2.80
N LYS A 137 6.06 6.47 3.38
CA LYS A 137 5.42 7.62 2.72
C LYS A 137 6.33 8.19 1.63
N LEU A 138 5.78 8.44 0.46
CA LEU A 138 6.47 9.15 -0.62
C LEU A 138 6.42 10.66 -0.38
N ASN A 139 7.50 11.36 -0.76
CA ASN A 139 7.71 12.79 -0.54
C ASN A 139 7.77 13.59 -1.85
#